data_AF-A0A939DU58-F1
#
_entry.id   AF-A0A939DU58-F1
#
_cell.length_a   1.000
_cell.length_b   1.000
_cell.length_c   1.000
_cell.angle_alpha   90.00
_cell.angle_beta   90.00
_cell.angle_gamma   90.00
#
_symmetry.space_group_name_H-M   'P 1'
#
loop_
_entity.id
_entity.type
_entity.pdbx_description
1 polymer ?
#
loop_
_entity_poly.entity_id
_entity_poly.type
_entity_poly.pdbx_seq_one_letter_code
_entity_poly.pdbx_strand_id
1 'polypeptide(L)'
;RKWMQSLLELQHSASSSVEFIENVKTDLFPEEIYVFTPDGRIIELPMGATAVDFAYAVHSDIGNSCVGVRVDRRNYSLNRPLENGQSVEIITSPRAKPNASWLNFVVSAKA
;
A
#
# COMPACT_ATOMS: atom_id res chain seq x y z
N ARG A 1 7.79 18.18 8.60
CA ARG A 1 7.38 19.57 8.94
C ARG A 1 7.43 20.50 7.70
N LYS A 2 7.11 20.01 6.49
CA LYS A 2 7.07 20.83 5.26
C LYS A 2 5.74 21.59 5.09
N TRP A 3 4.65 21.02 5.62
CA TRP A 3 3.29 21.55 5.44
C TRP A 3 3.09 22.99 5.96
N MET A 4 3.77 23.37 7.05
CA MET A 4 3.68 24.73 7.61
C MET A 4 4.43 25.78 6.77
N GLN A 5 5.55 25.40 6.14
CA GLN A 5 6.31 26.31 5.28
C GLN A 5 5.53 26.62 4.00
N SER A 6 4.90 25.60 3.42
CA SER A 6 4.06 25.75 2.22
C SER A 6 2.84 26.65 2.43
N LEU A 7 2.31 26.73 3.65
CA LEU A 7 1.16 27.58 3.98
C LEU A 7 1.53 29.06 4.11
N LEU A 8 2.77 29.38 4.50
CA LEU A 8 3.28 30.74 4.63
C LEU A 8 3.64 31.37 3.28
N GLU A 9 4.04 30.56 2.29
CA GLU A 9 4.38 31.04 0.93
C GLU A 9 3.14 31.46 0.13
N LEU A 10 1.93 31.00 0.50
CA LEU A 10 0.65 31.31 -0.16
C LEU A 10 0.22 32.78 -0.09
N GLN A 11 0.77 33.57 0.83
CA GLN A 11 0.42 34.99 0.90
C GLN A 11 0.87 35.77 -0.36
N HIS A 12 1.79 35.20 -1.16
CA HIS A 12 2.49 35.96 -2.19
C HIS A 12 2.14 35.64 -3.66
N SER A 13 1.37 34.61 -4.02
CA SER A 13 1.19 34.23 -5.44
C SER A 13 -0.20 33.70 -5.79
N ALA A 14 -1.12 34.59 -6.18
CA ALA A 14 -2.47 34.26 -6.64
C ALA A 14 -2.54 33.54 -8.02
N SER A 15 -1.40 33.23 -8.64
CA SER A 15 -1.31 32.53 -9.94
C SER A 15 -0.77 31.08 -9.84
N SER A 16 -0.31 30.63 -8.67
CA SER A 16 0.24 29.26 -8.47
C SER A 16 -0.72 28.32 -7.74
N SER A 17 -1.95 28.76 -7.46
CA SER A 17 -2.84 28.10 -6.50
C SER A 17 -3.42 26.77 -7.01
N VAL A 18 -3.63 26.61 -8.32
CA VAL A 18 -4.24 25.38 -8.88
C VAL A 18 -3.23 24.23 -8.91
N GLU A 19 -2.02 24.47 -9.43
CA GLU A 19 -0.96 23.46 -9.51
C GLU A 19 -0.45 23.07 -8.11
N PHE A 20 -0.43 24.01 -7.16
CA PHE A 20 -0.17 23.70 -5.75
C PHE A 20 -1.27 22.86 -5.12
N ILE A 21 -2.55 23.18 -5.36
CA ILE A 21 -3.68 22.37 -4.84
C ILE A 21 -3.62 20.95 -5.37
N GLU A 22 -3.28 20.73 -6.64
CA GLU A 22 -3.13 19.39 -7.22
C GLU A 22 -1.93 18.63 -6.63
N ASN A 23 -0.78 19.28 -6.45
CA ASN A 23 0.39 18.66 -5.82
C ASN A 23 0.12 18.29 -4.35
N VAL A 24 -0.53 19.18 -3.59
CA VAL A 24 -0.90 18.92 -2.19
C VAL A 24 -1.97 17.83 -2.11
N LYS A 25 -2.95 17.79 -3.03
CA LYS A 25 -3.92 16.69 -3.08
C LYS A 25 -3.23 15.35 -3.33
N THR A 26 -2.26 15.29 -4.24
CA THR A 26 -1.51 14.05 -4.53
C THR A 26 -0.72 13.57 -3.30
N ASP A 27 -0.12 14.49 -2.54
CA ASP A 27 0.57 14.18 -1.29
C ASP A 27 -0.40 13.78 -0.14
N LEU A 28 -1.66 14.22 -0.20
CA LEU A 28 -2.69 13.92 0.79
C LEU A 28 -3.52 12.66 0.46
N PHE A 29 -3.62 12.31 -0.82
CA PHE A 29 -4.39 11.18 -1.35
C PHE A 29 -3.50 10.42 -2.34
N PRO A 30 -2.70 9.44 -1.86
CA PRO A 30 -1.86 8.64 -2.75
C PRO A 30 -2.72 7.91 -3.77
N GLU A 31 -2.20 7.69 -4.97
CA GLU A 31 -2.88 6.84 -5.96
C GLU A 31 -3.12 5.44 -5.37
N GLU A 32 -4.24 4.80 -5.75
CA GLU A 32 -4.69 3.51 -5.20
C GLU A 32 -4.64 2.40 -6.25
N ILE A 33 -4.51 1.16 -5.78
CA ILE A 33 -4.70 -0.05 -6.57
C ILE A 33 -5.81 -0.90 -5.95
N TYR A 34 -6.55 -1.60 -6.79
CA TYR A 34 -7.63 -2.51 -6.41
C TYR A 34 -7.21 -3.94 -6.76
N VAL A 35 -7.10 -4.79 -5.77
CA VAL A 35 -6.69 -6.20 -5.91
C VAL A 35 -7.77 -7.12 -5.37
N PHE A 36 -7.77 -8.37 -5.84
CA PHE A 36 -8.79 -9.35 -5.48
C PHE A 36 -8.26 -10.40 -4.53
N THR A 37 -9.05 -10.74 -3.51
CA THR A 37 -8.88 -12.01 -2.82
C THR A 37 -9.29 -13.18 -3.73
N PRO A 38 -8.93 -14.44 -3.41
CA PRO A 38 -9.29 -15.59 -4.25
C PRO A 38 -10.80 -15.83 -4.36
N ASP A 39 -11.58 -15.39 -3.36
CA ASP A 39 -13.05 -15.39 -3.33
C ASP A 39 -13.68 -14.16 -4.04
N GLY A 40 -12.88 -13.29 -4.66
CA GLY A 40 -13.34 -12.18 -5.49
C GLY A 40 -13.69 -10.89 -4.76
N ARG A 41 -13.37 -10.78 -3.47
CA ARG A 41 -13.53 -9.50 -2.74
C ARG A 41 -12.44 -8.53 -3.20
N ILE A 42 -12.84 -7.27 -3.38
CA ILE A 42 -11.93 -6.19 -3.74
C ILE A 42 -11.31 -5.62 -2.46
N ILE A 43 -9.98 -5.47 -2.47
CA ILE A 43 -9.21 -4.79 -1.45
C ILE A 43 -8.50 -3.62 -2.11
N GLU A 44 -8.71 -2.44 -1.56
CA GLU A 44 -8.06 -1.18 -1.94
C GLU A 44 -6.75 -1.03 -1.15
N LEU A 45 -5.68 -0.67 -1.83
CA LEU A 45 -4.35 -0.46 -1.25
C LEU A 45 -3.69 0.77 -1.88
N PRO A 46 -2.76 1.45 -1.17
CA PRO A 46 -1.97 2.50 -1.80
C PRO A 46 -1.10 1.92 -2.93
N MET A 47 -0.85 2.72 -3.96
CA MET A 47 0.07 2.37 -5.04
C MET A 47 1.45 2.01 -4.46
N GLY A 48 2.06 0.96 -5.00
CA GLY A 48 3.32 0.43 -4.52
C GLY A 48 3.17 -0.59 -3.39
N ALA A 49 1.97 -0.78 -2.83
CA ALA A 49 1.71 -1.78 -1.80
C ALA A 49 2.12 -3.19 -2.24
N THR A 50 2.57 -3.96 -1.26
CA THR A 50 3.11 -5.29 -1.46
C THR A 50 2.14 -6.38 -0.98
N ALA A 51 2.51 -7.65 -1.18
CA ALA A 51 1.74 -8.77 -0.67
C ALA A 51 1.60 -8.77 0.86
N VAL A 52 2.57 -8.20 1.58
CA VAL A 52 2.49 -8.09 3.05
C VAL A 52 1.45 -7.04 3.44
N ASP A 53 1.39 -5.90 2.75
CA ASP A 53 0.34 -4.89 2.93
C ASP A 53 -1.05 -5.49 2.69
N PHE A 54 -1.21 -6.24 1.61
CA PHE A 54 -2.45 -6.96 1.33
C PHE A 54 -2.81 -7.95 2.45
N ALA A 55 -1.85 -8.73 2.95
CA ALA A 55 -2.08 -9.69 4.03
C ALA A 55 -2.64 -9.00 5.29
N TYR A 56 -2.05 -7.88 5.71
CA TYR A 56 -2.53 -7.09 6.85
C TYR A 56 -3.84 -6.35 6.58
N ALA A 57 -4.09 -5.93 5.33
CA ALA A 57 -5.37 -5.36 4.92
C ALA A 57 -6.50 -6.39 5.06
N VAL A 58 -6.28 -7.64 4.62
CA VAL A 58 -7.26 -8.72 4.78
C VAL A 58 -7.49 -9.06 6.25
N HIS A 59 -6.45 -9.36 7.02
CA HIS A 59 -6.55 -9.60 8.47
C HIS A 59 -5.18 -9.63 9.14
N SER A 60 -5.06 -9.13 10.37
CA SER A 60 -3.79 -9.14 11.12
C SER A 60 -3.24 -10.56 11.32
N ASP A 61 -4.10 -11.56 11.55
CA ASP A 61 -3.64 -12.95 11.68
C ASP A 61 -3.07 -13.52 10.37
N ILE A 62 -3.58 -13.08 9.21
CA ILE A 62 -3.05 -13.48 7.91
C ILE A 62 -1.68 -12.82 7.69
N GLY A 63 -1.57 -11.52 7.99
CA GLY A 63 -0.27 -10.82 8.00
C GLY A 63 0.76 -11.49 8.92
N ASN A 64 0.37 -11.79 10.16
CA ASN A 64 1.24 -12.39 11.16
C ASN A 64 1.70 -13.82 10.82
N SER A 65 0.88 -14.55 10.06
CA SER A 65 1.16 -15.93 9.65
C SER A 65 1.70 -16.04 8.22
N CYS A 66 1.91 -14.93 7.52
CA CYS A 66 2.35 -14.90 6.12
C CYS A 66 3.75 -15.50 5.96
N VAL A 67 3.89 -16.44 5.01
CA VAL A 67 5.18 -17.05 4.63
C VAL A 67 5.48 -16.93 3.14
N GLY A 68 4.51 -16.49 2.34
CA GLY A 68 4.64 -16.37 0.90
C GLY A 68 3.34 -15.91 0.25
N VAL A 69 3.37 -15.77 -1.07
CA VAL A 69 2.24 -15.26 -1.85
C VAL A 69 2.20 -15.93 -3.22
N ARG A 70 0.98 -16.11 -3.74
CA ARG A 70 0.73 -16.30 -5.17
C ARG A 70 -0.07 -15.13 -5.70
N VAL A 71 0.35 -14.65 -6.87
CA VAL A 71 -0.39 -13.65 -7.64
C VAL A 71 -0.77 -14.27 -8.96
N ASP A 72 -2.04 -14.22 -9.32
CA ASP A 72 -2.60 -14.85 -10.53
C ASP A 72 -2.17 -16.31 -10.67
N ARG A 73 -2.24 -17.05 -9.55
CA ARG A 73 -1.88 -18.48 -9.41
C ARG A 73 -0.41 -18.80 -9.67
N ARG A 74 0.48 -17.80 -9.68
CA ARG A 74 1.93 -17.98 -9.83
C ARG A 74 2.67 -17.50 -8.59
N ASN A 75 3.80 -18.14 -8.28
CA ASN A 75 4.66 -17.68 -7.18
C ASN A 75 5.08 -16.23 -7.43
N TYR A 76 4.98 -15.41 -6.39
CA TYR A 76 5.28 -13.99 -6.47
C TYR A 76 6.18 -13.58 -5.30
N SER A 77 6.97 -12.53 -5.47
CA SER A 77 7.86 -12.05 -4.40
C SER A 77 7.08 -11.18 -3.42
N LEU A 78 7.30 -11.38 -2.12
CA LEU A 78 6.63 -10.59 -1.08
C LEU A 78 6.95 -9.09 -1.15
N ASN A 79 8.13 -8.72 -1.68
CA ASN A 79 8.58 -7.33 -1.80
C ASN A 79 8.30 -6.67 -3.16
N ARG A 80 7.73 -7.41 -4.12
CA ARG A 80 7.37 -6.83 -5.41
C ARG A 80 6.01 -6.12 -5.24
N PRO A 81 5.87 -4.86 -5.70
CA PRO A 81 4.58 -4.17 -5.67
C PRO A 81 3.48 -4.94 -6.39
N LEU A 82 2.27 -4.88 -5.88
CA LEU A 82 1.07 -5.38 -6.54
C LEU A 82 0.61 -4.41 -7.63
N GLU A 83 -0.09 -4.95 -8.62
CA GLU A 83 -0.64 -4.20 -9.74
C GLU A 83 -2.17 -4.28 -9.72
N ASN A 84 -2.83 -3.28 -10.27
CA ASN A 84 -4.28 -3.19 -10.29
C ASN A 84 -4.90 -4.41 -11.01
N GLY A 85 -5.96 -4.97 -10.42
CA GLY A 85 -6.71 -6.10 -10.97
C GLY A 85 -6.13 -7.50 -10.70
N GLN A 86 -5.00 -7.60 -9.99
CA GLN A 86 -4.39 -8.88 -9.66
C GLN A 86 -5.19 -9.67 -8.61
N SER A 87 -5.23 -11.00 -8.74
CA SER A 87 -5.73 -11.89 -7.70
C SER A 87 -4.58 -12.34 -6.78
N VAL A 88 -4.70 -12.09 -5.48
CA VAL A 88 -3.66 -12.30 -4.48
C VAL A 88 -4.09 -13.37 -3.48
N GLU A 89 -3.28 -14.42 -3.37
CA GLU A 89 -3.44 -15.52 -2.42
C GLU A 89 -2.25 -15.53 -1.45
N ILE A 90 -2.51 -15.25 -0.17
CA ILE A 90 -1.49 -15.31 0.87
C ILE A 90 -1.33 -16.74 1.37
N ILE A 91 -0.08 -17.21 1.40
CA ILE A 91 0.28 -18.50 1.96
C ILE A 91 0.61 -18.28 3.43
N THR A 92 -0.10 -18.96 4.33
CA THR A 92 0.06 -18.84 5.78
C THR A 92 0.63 -20.09 6.42
N SER A 93 1.24 -19.94 7.59
CA SER A 93 1.67 -21.06 8.44
C SER A 93 1.41 -20.74 9.92
N PRO A 94 0.84 -21.68 10.70
CA PRO A 94 0.53 -21.44 12.12
C PRO A 94 1.74 -21.12 13.01
N ARG A 95 2.95 -21.48 12.57
CA ARG A 95 4.20 -21.23 13.32
C ARG A 95 4.96 -20.01 12.80
N ALA A 96 4.46 -19.38 11.73
CA ALA A 96 5.10 -18.19 11.18
C ALA A 96 4.98 -17.01 12.15
N LYS A 97 5.93 -16.10 11.99
CA LYS A 97 5.96 -14.82 12.69
C LYS A 97 6.38 -13.76 11.66
N PRO A 98 5.96 -12.49 11.86
CA PRO A 98 6.40 -11.40 11.01
C PRO A 98 7.92 -11.33 10.90
N ASN A 99 8.41 -11.04 9.70
CA ASN A 99 9.83 -10.79 9.48
C ASN A 99 10.10 -9.30 9.56
N ALA A 100 11.02 -8.88 10.44
CA ALA A 100 11.39 -7.48 10.58
C ALA A 100 11.92 -6.85 9.28
N SER A 101 12.42 -7.66 8.33
CA SER A 101 12.86 -7.17 7.03
C SER A 101 11.73 -6.59 6.17
N TRP A 102 10.47 -6.89 6.48
CA TRP A 102 9.29 -6.36 5.78
C TRP A 102 9.16 -4.84 5.91
N LEU A 103 9.64 -4.26 7.02
CA LEU A 103 9.66 -2.81 7.24
C LEU A 103 10.41 -2.02 6.17
N ASN A 104 11.25 -2.69 5.37
CA ASN A 104 11.99 -2.05 4.28
C ASN A 104 11.17 -1.86 2.99
N PHE A 105 10.00 -2.51 2.88
CA PHE A 105 9.23 -2.52 1.63
C PHE A 105 7.72 -2.39 1.80
N VAL A 106 7.16 -2.56 3.00
CA VAL A 106 5.74 -2.31 3.24
C VAL A 106 5.44 -0.81 3.09
N VAL A 107 4.25 -0.50 2.58
CA VAL A 107 3.82 0.87 2.30
C VAL A 107 2.76 1.33 3.30
N SER A 108 1.86 0.43 3.71
CA SER A 108 0.75 0.73 4.59
C SER A 108 1.19 0.78 6.05
N ALA A 109 0.68 1.75 6.81
CA ALA A 109 1.00 1.89 8.24
C ALA A 109 0.47 0.73 9.12
N LYS A 110 -0.45 -0.08 8.58
CA LYS A 110 -1.04 -1.24 9.28
C LYS A 110 -0.10 -2.45 9.26
N ALA A 111 0.76 -2.55 8.23
CA ALA A 111 1.68 -3.65 8.04
C ALA A 111 2.98 -3.50 8.84
#